data_AF-A0A2T1EMW4-F1
#
_entry.id   AF-A0A2T1EMW4-F1
#
_cell.length_a   1.000
_cell.length_b   1.000
_cell.length_c   1.000
_cell.angle_alpha   90.00
_cell.angle_beta   90.00
_cell.angle_gamma   90.00
#
_symmetry.space_group_name_H-M   'P 1'
#
loop_
_entity.id
_entity.type
_entity.pdbx_description
1 polymer ?
#
loop_
_entity_poly.entity_id
_entity_poly.type
_entity_poly.pdbx_seq_one_letter_code
_entity_poly.pdbx_strand_id
1 'polypeptide(L)'
;MDAIDKLLSQIEADDREPAKIPKLQPKTPPLEPSSDIDNLLAEVHADFAKPATSKSLKNDSPVIDNILSQVKASYKEQDQERLQLKQQQLQAEQLKQIETLKLRAKAWLKQLDPLSTEGLWFERFAEGYPTKLAAAINYLQES
;
A
#
# COMPACT_ATOMS: atom_id res chain seq x y z
N MET A 1 5.57 -13.36 9.12
CA MET A 1 5.12 -13.63 7.74
C MET A 1 3.63 -13.35 7.75
N ASP A 2 3.32 -12.13 7.34
CA ASP A 2 2.03 -11.48 7.59
C ASP A 2 0.97 -11.98 6.61
N ALA A 3 -0.29 -11.93 7.04
CA ALA A 3 -1.45 -12.42 6.27
C ALA A 3 -1.58 -11.80 4.86
N ILE A 4 -0.87 -10.70 4.61
CA ILE A 4 -0.79 -10.00 3.33
C ILE A 4 -0.02 -10.81 2.28
N ASP A 5 1.10 -11.43 2.66
CA ASP A 5 1.90 -12.25 1.73
C ASP A 5 1.13 -13.48 1.26
N LYS A 6 0.31 -14.04 2.16
CA LYS A 6 -0.55 -15.19 1.83
C LYS A 6 -1.66 -14.82 0.85
N LEU A 7 -2.20 -13.60 0.94
CA LEU A 7 -3.21 -13.07 0.02
C LEU A 7 -2.63 -12.80 -1.38
N LEU A 8 -1.40 -12.26 -1.44
CA LEU A 8 -0.70 -12.02 -2.71
C LEU A 8 -0.42 -13.32 -3.46
N SER A 9 0.09 -14.35 -2.78
CA SER A 9 0.36 -15.66 -3.39
C SER A 9 -0.92 -16.34 -3.90
N GLN A 10 -2.06 -16.10 -3.26
CA GLN A 10 -3.34 -16.67 -3.67
C GLN A 10 -3.86 -16.05 -4.98
N ILE A 11 -3.64 -14.75 -5.19
CA ILE A 11 -4.07 -14.03 -6.39
C ILE A 11 -3.18 -14.40 -7.58
N GLU A 12 -1.86 -14.48 -7.38
CA GLU A 12 -0.92 -14.82 -8.46
C GLU A 12 -1.09 -16.26 -8.98
N ALA A 13 -1.63 -17.16 -8.15
CA ALA A 13 -1.93 -18.53 -8.53
C ALA A 13 -3.19 -18.67 -9.42
N ASP A 14 -4.15 -17.74 -9.32
CA ASP A 14 -5.44 -17.82 -10.02
C ASP A 14 -5.39 -17.27 -11.46
N ASP A 15 -4.37 -16.47 -11.80
CA ASP A 15 -4.17 -15.92 -13.15
C ASP A 15 -3.44 -16.87 -14.13
N ARG A 16 -3.09 -18.09 -13.71
CA ARG A 16 -2.33 -19.07 -14.53
C ARG A 16 -3.13 -20.33 -14.89
N GLU A 17 -4.29 -20.18 -15.54
CA GLU A 17 -4.87 -21.26 -16.35
C GLU A 17 -5.16 -20.81 -17.79
N PRO A 18 -4.54 -21.42 -18.83
CA PRO A 18 -4.91 -21.17 -20.22
C PRO A 18 -6.19 -21.96 -20.59
N ALA A 19 -7.35 -21.33 -20.39
CA ALA A 19 -8.64 -21.89 -20.79
C ALA A 19 -8.83 -21.90 -22.32
N LYS A 20 -8.89 -23.11 -22.90
CA LYS A 20 -9.35 -23.40 -24.26
C LYS A 20 -10.77 -22.89 -24.47
N ILE A 21 -11.00 -22.13 -25.54
CA ILE A 21 -12.31 -21.61 -25.94
C ILE A 21 -12.95 -22.55 -26.99
N PRO A 22 -14.09 -23.21 -26.73
CA PRO A 22 -14.90 -23.83 -27.76
C PRO A 22 -15.72 -22.77 -28.51
N LYS A 23 -15.54 -22.66 -29.83
CA LYS A 23 -16.34 -21.78 -30.70
C LYS A 23 -17.78 -22.32 -30.82
N LEU A 24 -18.76 -21.61 -30.26
CA LEU A 24 -20.18 -21.78 -30.54
C LEU A 24 -20.61 -20.78 -31.62
N GLN A 25 -21.09 -21.28 -32.76
CA GLN A 25 -21.75 -20.47 -33.79
C GLN A 25 -23.21 -20.22 -33.39
N PRO A 26 -23.73 -18.97 -33.47
CA PRO A 26 -25.14 -18.71 -33.26
C PRO A 26 -25.93 -18.91 -34.56
N LYS A 27 -26.88 -19.86 -34.53
CA LYS A 27 -28.00 -19.91 -35.49
C LYS A 27 -29.15 -19.08 -34.91
N THR A 28 -29.50 -17.97 -35.56
CA THR A 28 -30.67 -17.13 -35.25
C THR A 28 -31.87 -17.53 -36.11
N PRO A 29 -33.04 -17.85 -35.53
CA PRO A 29 -34.34 -17.62 -36.17
C PRO A 29 -34.83 -16.17 -35.91
N PRO A 30 -35.63 -15.56 -36.82
CA PRO A 30 -36.08 -14.17 -36.72
C PRO A 30 -37.03 -13.91 -35.54
N LEU A 31 -36.80 -12.78 -34.86
CA LEU A 31 -37.57 -12.28 -33.73
C LEU A 31 -38.70 -11.37 -34.26
N GLU A 32 -39.95 -11.74 -34.05
CA GLU A 32 -41.10 -10.85 -34.19
C GLU A 32 -41.06 -9.80 -33.05
N PRO A 33 -41.33 -8.51 -33.31
CA PRO A 33 -41.38 -7.51 -32.26
C PRO A 33 -42.70 -7.65 -31.46
N SER A 34 -42.63 -8.27 -30.28
CA SER A 34 -43.73 -8.23 -29.32
C SER A 34 -43.82 -6.83 -28.71
N SER A 35 -44.78 -6.04 -29.18
CA SER A 35 -45.17 -4.71 -28.67
C SER A 35 -45.50 -4.68 -27.16
N ASP A 36 -45.61 -5.85 -26.53
CA ASP A 36 -45.85 -5.99 -25.10
C ASP A 36 -44.62 -5.62 -24.26
N ILE A 37 -43.41 -5.79 -24.79
CA ILE A 37 -42.17 -5.45 -24.08
C ILE A 37 -41.98 -3.93 -24.03
N ASP A 38 -42.29 -3.23 -25.11
CA ASP A 38 -42.16 -1.77 -25.18
C ASP A 38 -43.16 -1.06 -24.25
N ASN A 39 -44.37 -1.62 -24.07
CA ASN A 39 -45.33 -1.10 -23.11
C ASN A 39 -44.88 -1.29 -21.65
N LEU A 40 -44.32 -2.46 -21.30
CA LEU A 40 -43.74 -2.69 -19.97
C LEU A 40 -42.54 -1.77 -19.71
N LEU A 41 -41.72 -1.51 -20.73
CA LEU A 41 -40.57 -0.62 -20.60
C LEU A 41 -41.01 0.84 -20.41
N ALA A 42 -42.08 1.26 -21.09
CA ALA A 42 -42.68 2.57 -20.93
C ALA A 42 -43.30 2.77 -19.53
N GLU A 43 -43.95 1.75 -18.97
CA GLU A 43 -44.52 1.79 -17.62
C GLU A 43 -43.44 1.87 -16.54
N VAL A 44 -42.37 1.09 -16.68
CA VAL A 44 -41.20 1.17 -15.78
C VAL A 44 -40.53 2.55 -15.89
N HIS A 45 -40.32 3.06 -17.11
CA HIS A 45 -39.76 4.40 -17.29
C HIS A 45 -40.63 5.51 -16.68
N ALA A 46 -41.96 5.38 -16.73
CA ALA A 46 -42.88 6.36 -16.14
C ALA A 46 -42.80 6.40 -14.61
N ASP A 47 -42.48 5.28 -13.96
CA ASP A 47 -42.26 5.23 -12.50
C ASP A 47 -40.91 5.81 -12.08
N PHE A 48 -39.86 5.69 -12.92
CA PHE A 48 -38.54 6.26 -12.65
C PHE A 48 -38.39 7.72 -13.12
N ALA A 49 -39.22 8.20 -14.06
CA ALA A 49 -39.19 9.57 -14.57
C ALA A 49 -39.96 10.57 -13.70
N LYS A 50 -40.70 10.11 -12.68
CA LYS A 50 -41.23 11.01 -11.64
C LYS A 50 -40.02 11.66 -10.97
N PRO A 51 -39.87 13.00 -11.01
CA PRO A 51 -38.81 13.64 -10.25
C PRO A 51 -39.04 13.26 -8.80
N ALA A 52 -38.13 12.45 -8.26
CA ALA A 52 -37.98 12.34 -6.83
C ALA A 52 -37.77 13.77 -6.38
N THR A 53 -38.83 14.41 -5.86
CA THR A 53 -38.68 15.57 -5.01
C THR A 53 -37.78 15.06 -3.91
N SER A 54 -36.48 15.33 -4.05
CA SER A 54 -35.52 15.15 -3.00
C SER A 54 -35.99 16.07 -1.90
N LYS A 55 -36.89 15.56 -1.05
CA LYS A 55 -37.04 16.03 0.31
C LYS A 55 -35.63 15.86 0.85
N SER A 56 -34.89 16.96 0.81
CA SER A 56 -33.67 17.13 1.58
C SER A 56 -34.06 16.67 2.98
N LEU A 57 -33.62 15.46 3.32
CA LEU A 57 -33.66 14.94 4.67
C LEU A 57 -32.71 15.86 5.42
N LYS A 58 -33.23 17.00 5.87
CA LYS A 58 -32.59 17.79 6.90
C LYS A 58 -32.56 16.83 8.09
N ASN A 59 -31.38 16.27 8.35
CA ASN A 59 -31.13 15.44 9.51
C ASN A 59 -31.23 16.36 10.74
N ASP A 60 -32.46 16.67 11.16
CA ASP A 60 -32.72 17.54 12.32
C ASP A 60 -32.58 16.78 13.66
N SER A 61 -31.80 15.69 13.68
CA SER A 61 -31.58 14.90 14.90
C SER A 61 -30.21 15.22 15.50
N PRO A 62 -30.12 16.10 16.52
CA PRO A 62 -28.86 16.44 17.19
C PRO A 62 -28.17 15.22 17.83
N VAL A 63 -28.91 14.13 18.04
CA VAL A 63 -28.38 12.85 18.54
C VAL A 63 -27.50 12.18 17.49
N ILE A 64 -27.91 12.19 16.20
CA ILE A 64 -27.14 11.57 15.12
C ILE A 64 -25.83 12.35 14.88
N ASP A 65 -25.89 13.68 14.92
CA ASP A 65 -24.71 14.54 14.79
C ASP A 65 -23.74 14.38 15.96
N ASN A 66 -24.25 14.21 17.18
CA ASN A 66 -23.41 13.95 18.35
C ASN A 66 -22.69 12.60 18.23
N ILE A 67 -23.41 11.54 17.83
CA ILE A 67 -22.82 10.22 17.62
C ILE A 67 -21.76 10.27 16.50
N LEU A 68 -22.06 10.93 15.37
CA LEU A 68 -21.09 11.11 14.28
C LEU A 68 -19.85 11.89 14.72
N SER A 69 -20.03 12.95 15.51
CA SER A 69 -18.94 13.74 16.07
C SER A 69 -18.06 12.90 16.99
N GLN A 70 -18.67 12.10 17.86
CA GLN A 70 -17.97 11.25 18.82
C GLN A 70 -17.18 10.15 18.11
N VAL A 71 -17.78 9.48 17.13
CA VAL A 71 -17.10 8.48 16.29
C VAL A 71 -15.94 9.13 15.53
N LYS A 72 -16.14 10.31 14.92
CA LYS A 72 -15.08 11.04 14.22
C LYS A 72 -13.93 11.42 15.15
N ALA A 73 -14.21 11.78 16.39
CA ALA A 73 -13.18 12.09 17.39
C ALA A 73 -12.35 10.83 17.72
N SER A 74 -13.00 9.70 18.00
CA SER A 74 -12.30 8.44 18.30
C SER A 74 -11.43 7.95 17.15
N TYR A 75 -11.90 8.06 15.89
CA TYR A 75 -11.08 7.70 14.74
C TYR A 75 -9.86 8.62 14.57
N LYS A 76 -10.01 9.93 14.84
CA LYS A 76 -8.89 10.87 14.78
C LYS A 76 -7.83 10.57 15.84
N GLU A 77 -8.25 10.29 17.07
CA GLU A 77 -7.35 9.93 18.17
C GLU A 77 -6.61 8.62 17.83
N GLN A 78 -7.34 7.61 17.38
CA GLN A 78 -6.75 6.32 17.01
C GLN A 78 -5.78 6.45 15.82
N ASP A 79 -6.08 7.29 14.84
CA ASP A 79 -5.19 7.53 13.70
C ASP A 79 -3.90 8.25 14.15
N GLN A 80 -4.01 9.25 15.03
CA GLN A 80 -2.86 9.92 15.61
C GLN A 80 -1.96 8.97 16.40
N GLU A 81 -2.52 8.09 17.22
CA GLU A 81 -1.75 7.07 17.96
C GLU A 81 -1.04 6.10 17.01
N ARG A 82 -1.72 5.62 15.96
CA ARG A 82 -1.10 4.74 14.95
C ARG A 82 0.04 5.45 14.22
N LEU A 83 -0.14 6.71 13.86
CA LEU A 83 0.89 7.51 13.20
C LEU A 83 2.12 7.70 14.09
N GLN A 84 1.92 8.02 15.38
CA GLN A 84 3.02 8.14 16.34
C GLN A 84 3.75 6.82 16.53
N LEU A 85 3.02 5.71 16.71
CA LEU A 85 3.61 4.39 16.88
C LEU A 85 4.42 3.99 15.63
N LYS A 86 3.87 4.23 14.43
CA LYS A 86 4.57 3.96 13.17
C LYS A 86 5.84 4.80 13.04
N GLN A 87 5.79 6.08 13.43
CA GLN A 87 6.96 6.95 13.40
C GLN A 87 8.04 6.47 14.40
N GLN A 88 7.65 6.08 15.61
CA GLN A 88 8.58 5.53 16.60
C GLN A 88 9.21 4.21 16.13
N GLN A 89 8.42 3.31 15.53
CA GLN A 89 8.93 2.06 14.98
C GLN A 89 9.96 2.32 13.86
N LEU A 90 9.66 3.24 12.95
CA LEU A 90 10.57 3.60 11.87
C LEU A 90 11.90 4.17 12.41
N GLN A 91 11.83 5.06 13.41
CA GLN A 91 13.03 5.60 14.05
C GLN A 91 13.83 4.51 14.76
N ALA A 92 13.18 3.64 15.52
CA ALA A 92 13.84 2.54 16.21
C ALA A 92 14.52 1.57 15.23
N GLU A 93 13.88 1.30 14.09
CA GLU A 93 14.45 0.46 13.05
C GLU A 93 15.68 1.10 12.40
N GLN A 94 15.60 2.39 12.05
CA GLN A 94 16.75 3.14 11.51
C GLN A 94 17.92 3.16 12.49
N LEU A 95 17.67 3.39 13.78
CA LEU A 95 18.71 3.37 14.80
C LEU A 95 19.39 2.00 14.87
N LYS A 96 18.62 0.91 14.86
CA LYS A 96 19.17 -0.45 14.84
C LYS A 96 20.03 -0.69 13.60
N GLN A 97 19.59 -0.26 12.42
CA GLN A 97 20.37 -0.39 11.18
C GLN A 97 21.68 0.40 11.25
N ILE A 98 21.65 1.62 11.79
CA ILE A 98 22.86 2.43 11.96
C ILE A 98 23.81 1.78 12.97
N GLU A 99 23.30 1.21 14.06
CA GLU A 99 24.12 0.51 15.06
C GLU A 99 24.77 -0.76 14.50
N THR A 100 24.04 -1.57 13.74
CA THR A 100 24.59 -2.77 13.10
C THR A 100 25.65 -2.41 12.06
N LEU A 101 25.40 -1.38 11.24
CA LEU A 101 26.40 -0.85 10.30
C LEU A 101 27.64 -0.33 11.02
N LYS A 102 27.48 0.42 12.11
CA LYS A 102 28.60 0.89 12.94
C LYS A 102 29.41 -0.27 13.50
N LEU A 103 28.75 -1.33 13.97
CA LEU A 103 29.43 -2.50 14.51
C LEU A 103 30.23 -3.23 13.41
N ARG A 104 29.61 -3.42 12.24
CA ARG A 104 30.26 -4.03 11.07
C ARG A 104 31.44 -3.20 10.60
N ALA A 105 31.31 -1.89 10.53
CA ALA A 105 32.39 -0.97 10.17
C ALA A 105 33.56 -1.05 11.15
N LYS A 106 33.29 -1.10 12.46
CA LYS A 106 34.34 -1.30 13.46
C LYS A 106 35.04 -2.65 13.32
N ALA A 107 34.30 -3.72 13.02
CA ALA A 107 34.87 -5.04 12.83
C ALA A 107 35.73 -5.09 11.57
N TRP A 108 35.24 -4.53 10.46
CA TRP A 108 35.97 -4.43 9.21
C TRP A 108 37.25 -3.62 9.37
N LEU A 109 37.21 -2.45 10.02
CA LEU A 109 38.41 -1.64 10.30
C LEU A 109 39.47 -2.37 11.14
N LYS A 110 39.07 -3.31 12.00
CA LYS A 110 40.02 -4.13 12.77
C LYS A 110 40.65 -5.24 11.93
N GLN A 111 39.94 -5.73 10.92
CA GLN A 111 40.41 -6.77 10.01
C GLN A 111 41.17 -6.20 8.82
N LEU A 112 40.95 -4.92 8.51
CA LEU A 112 41.60 -4.22 7.41
C LEU A 112 43.10 -4.13 7.68
N ASP A 113 43.89 -4.76 6.82
CA ASP A 113 45.35 -4.65 6.83
C ASP A 113 45.78 -3.31 6.21
N PRO A 114 46.45 -2.42 6.95
CA PRO A 114 46.91 -1.12 6.43
C PRO A 114 47.86 -1.23 5.23
N LEU A 115 48.54 -2.37 5.05
CA LEU A 115 49.47 -2.60 3.94
C LEU A 115 48.82 -3.27 2.74
N SER A 116 47.56 -3.70 2.86
CA SER A 116 46.78 -4.22 1.73
C SER A 116 46.42 -3.10 0.76
N THR A 117 46.20 -3.46 -0.51
CA THR A 117 45.71 -2.55 -1.55
C THR A 117 44.41 -1.86 -1.12
N GLU A 118 43.52 -2.58 -0.43
CA GLU A 118 42.26 -2.05 0.10
C GLU A 118 42.48 -1.12 1.30
N GLY A 119 43.47 -1.42 2.16
CA GLY A 119 43.86 -0.56 3.27
C GLY A 119 44.43 0.78 2.79
N LEU A 120 45.36 0.73 1.84
CA LEU A 120 45.98 1.93 1.25
C LEU A 120 44.95 2.80 0.52
N TRP A 121 44.03 2.20 -0.23
CA TRP A 121 42.93 2.91 -0.87
C TRP A 121 41.99 3.52 0.17
N PHE A 122 41.63 2.76 1.21
CA PHE A 122 40.72 3.22 2.26
C PHE A 122 41.29 4.41 3.04
N GLU A 123 42.60 4.46 3.29
CA GLU A 123 43.25 5.62 3.92
C GLU A 123 43.01 6.90 3.11
N ARG A 124 43.13 6.84 1.77
CA ARG A 124 42.86 7.98 0.89
C ARG A 124 41.39 8.33 0.84
N PHE A 125 40.53 7.32 0.81
CA PHE A 125 39.09 7.50 0.88
C PHE A 125 38.67 8.17 2.20
N ALA A 126 39.29 7.80 3.33
CA ALA A 126 38.98 8.33 4.65
C ALA A 126 39.43 9.77 4.88
N GLU A 127 40.38 10.31 4.10
CA GLU A 127 40.81 11.71 4.19
C GLU A 127 39.65 12.70 3.96
N GLY A 128 38.63 12.32 3.18
CA GLY A 128 37.43 13.13 2.92
C GLY A 128 36.39 13.11 4.05
N TYR A 129 36.59 12.29 5.09
CA TYR A 129 35.62 12.10 6.16
C TYR A 129 36.14 12.61 7.51
N PRO A 130 35.25 13.05 8.42
CA PRO A 130 35.65 13.47 9.75
C PRO A 130 36.33 12.36 10.58
N THR A 131 36.01 11.09 10.30
CA THR A 131 36.61 9.94 10.98
C THR A 131 36.72 8.75 10.03
N LYS A 132 37.72 7.88 10.26
CA LYS A 132 37.84 6.59 9.57
C LYS A 132 36.60 5.71 9.76
N LEU A 133 35.93 5.80 10.93
CA LEU A 133 34.70 5.06 11.15
C LEU A 133 33.56 5.57 10.24
N ALA A 134 33.43 6.88 10.04
CA ALA A 134 32.45 7.44 9.12
C ALA A 134 32.70 7.01 7.68
N ALA A 135 33.97 7.01 7.25
CA ALA A 135 34.35 6.46 5.95
C ALA A 135 34.00 4.97 5.84
N ALA A 136 34.35 4.14 6.83
CA ALA A 136 34.05 2.72 6.82
C ALA A 136 32.55 2.42 6.80
N ILE A 137 31.73 3.21 7.49
CA ILE A 137 30.26 3.10 7.42
C ILE A 137 29.78 3.39 6.00
N ASN A 138 30.28 4.46 5.37
CA ASN A 138 29.86 4.82 4.02
C ASN A 138 30.30 3.77 2.99
N TYR A 139 31.55 3.31 3.08
CA TYR A 139 32.06 2.22 2.23
C TYR A 139 31.18 0.96 2.33
N LEU A 140 30.83 0.52 3.54
CA LEU A 140 29.99 -0.67 3.75
C LEU A 140 28.51 -0.45 3.44
N GLN A 141 28.07 0.79 3.27
CA GLN A 141 26.73 1.12 2.83
C GLN A 141 26.62 1.12 1.29
N GLU A 142 27.69 1.49 0.59
CA GLU A 142 27.79 1.48 -0.86
C GLU A 142 28.29 0.13 -1.44
N SER A 143 28.80 -0.77 -0.60
CA SER A 143 29.27 -2.13 -0.95
C SER A 143 28.21 -3.21 -0.76
#